data_AF-A0AAV4FGY0-F1
#
_entry.id   AF-A0AAV4FGY0-F1
#
_cell.length_a   1.000
_cell.length_b   1.000
_cell.length_c   1.000
_cell.angle_alpha   90.00
_cell.angle_beta   90.00
_cell.angle_gamma   90.00
#
_symmetry.space_group_name_H-M   'P 1'
#
loop_
_entity.id
_entity.type
_entity.pdbx_description
1 polymer ?
#
loop_
_entity_poly.entity_id
_entity_poly.type
_entity_poly.pdbx_seq_one_letter_code
_entity_poly.pdbx_strand_id
1 'polypeptide(L)'
;MRGGEQTGKGKARAIGGFPIPYPEFHVKAGLRYRFRVIYSGILDCPIYVRVDNHKLIMISGDGSDFHPVQVDSFTIYSGERYDFILHTKRHNQHHNGSYWIRFKGHNSCMPRSIIQAAILRYNASGHDEPSGHVTYDNTVPAPGEVVRAV
;
A
#
# COMPACT_ATOMS: atom_id res chain seq x y z
N MET A 1 23.60 1.53 9.93
CA MET A 1 22.53 0.57 9.52
C MET A 1 22.20 0.86 8.07
N ARG A 2 22.44 -0.08 7.14
CA ARG A 2 22.20 0.13 5.71
C ARG A 2 20.70 0.12 5.44
N GLY A 3 20.12 1.29 5.16
CA GLY A 3 18.78 1.38 4.57
C GLY A 3 18.86 0.86 3.13
N GLY A 4 18.18 -0.26 2.85
CA GLY A 4 18.02 -0.74 1.48
C GLY A 4 16.84 -0.01 0.84
N GLU A 5 17.06 0.59 -0.33
CA GLU A 5 15.98 1.10 -1.17
C GLU A 5 15.30 -0.08 -1.87
N GLN A 6 13.98 -0.14 -1.78
CA GLN A 6 13.16 -1.16 -2.44
C GLN A 6 12.15 -0.46 -3.34
N THR A 7 11.99 -0.95 -4.56
CA THR A 7 11.03 -0.40 -5.53
C THR A 7 10.06 -1.49 -5.96
N GLY A 8 8.78 -1.15 -6.02
CA GLY A 8 7.72 -2.01 -6.54
C GLY A 8 6.92 -1.27 -7.60
N LYS A 9 6.66 -1.91 -8.73
CA LYS A 9 5.83 -1.37 -9.80
C LYS A 9 4.52 -2.16 -9.90
N GLY A 10 3.39 -1.47 -10.10
CA GLY A 10 2.13 -2.14 -10.41
C GLY A 10 2.23 -2.91 -11.73
N LYS A 11 1.62 -4.09 -11.80
CA LYS A 11 1.65 -4.94 -13.01
C LYS A 11 0.24 -5.28 -13.48
N ALA A 12 -0.09 -4.94 -14.72
CA ALA A 12 -1.38 -5.29 -15.30
C ALA A 12 -1.47 -6.80 -15.54
N ARG A 13 -2.58 -7.42 -15.12
CA ARG A 13 -2.84 -8.83 -15.42
C ARG A 13 -3.38 -8.94 -16.85
N ALA A 14 -2.61 -9.54 -17.75
CA ALA A 14 -3.04 -9.77 -19.13
C ALA A 14 -4.07 -10.91 -19.20
N ILE A 15 -5.10 -10.77 -20.04
CA ILE A 15 -6.09 -11.83 -20.28
C ILE A 15 -5.39 -12.99 -21.02
N GLY A 16 -5.44 -14.19 -20.44
CA GLY A 16 -4.73 -15.37 -20.97
C GLY A 16 -3.23 -15.41 -20.70
N GLY A 17 -2.68 -14.47 -19.91
CA GLY A 17 -1.27 -14.44 -19.54
C GLY A 17 -0.95 -15.27 -18.29
N PHE A 18 0.32 -15.68 -18.16
CA PHE A 18 0.85 -16.29 -16.94
C PHE A 18 0.59 -15.40 -15.71
N PRO A 19 0.28 -15.99 -14.53
CA PRO A 19 0.13 -15.23 -13.30
C PRO A 19 1.43 -14.49 -12.99
N ILE A 20 1.34 -13.16 -12.94
CA ILE A 20 2.47 -12.30 -12.66
C ILE A 20 2.58 -12.15 -11.13
N PRO A 21 3.74 -12.41 -10.52
CA PRO A 21 3.87 -12.31 -9.07
C PRO A 21 3.68 -10.86 -8.60
N TYR A 22 3.08 -10.71 -7.42
CA TYR A 22 2.92 -9.42 -6.76
C TYR A 22 4.28 -8.81 -6.40
N PRO A 23 4.42 -7.47 -6.46
CA PRO A 23 5.58 -6.80 -5.88
C PRO A 23 5.68 -7.07 -4.38
N GLU A 24 6.89 -7.30 -3.88
CA GLU A 24 7.14 -7.56 -2.46
C GLU A 24 8.02 -6.47 -1.85
N PHE A 25 7.69 -6.07 -0.62
CA PHE A 25 8.45 -5.13 0.19
C PHE A 25 8.84 -5.81 1.50
N HIS A 26 10.13 -6.10 1.64
CA HIS A 26 10.67 -6.78 2.82
C HIS A 26 10.96 -5.79 3.94
N VAL A 27 10.43 -6.08 5.12
CA VAL A 27 10.60 -5.27 6.31
C VAL A 27 11.07 -6.13 7.48
N LYS A 28 11.73 -5.51 8.45
CA LYS A 28 12.14 -6.16 9.70
C LYS A 28 11.21 -5.70 10.82
N ALA A 29 10.93 -6.61 11.73
CA ALA A 29 10.10 -6.35 12.90
C ALA A 29 10.65 -5.23 13.81
N GLY A 30 9.74 -4.43 14.37
CA GLY A 30 10.07 -3.34 15.31
C GLY A 30 10.80 -2.13 14.72
N LEU A 31 10.90 -2.02 13.38
CA LEU A 31 11.49 -0.90 12.68
C LEU A 31 10.43 0.05 12.10
N ARG A 32 10.89 1.18 11.57
CA ARG A 32 10.05 2.16 10.88
C ARG A 32 10.56 2.31 9.44
N TYR A 33 9.64 2.36 8.50
CA TYR A 33 9.93 2.49 7.08
C TYR A 33 9.19 3.70 6.52
N ARG A 34 9.90 4.56 5.77
CA ARG A 34 9.28 5.62 4.98
C ARG A 34 8.97 5.07 3.60
N PHE A 35 7.69 4.96 3.27
CA PHE A 35 7.24 4.65 1.93
C PHE A 35 7.00 5.95 1.18
N ARG A 36 7.46 6.01 -0.07
CA ARG A 36 7.14 7.07 -1.02
C ARG A 36 6.22 6.50 -2.08
N VAL A 37 4.97 6.94 -2.09
CA VAL A 37 3.97 6.48 -3.06
C VAL A 37 3.84 7.54 -4.14
N ILE A 38 4.02 7.12 -5.39
CA ILE A 38 3.87 7.97 -6.57
C ILE A 38 2.79 7.33 -7.44
N TYR A 39 1.73 8.06 -7.75
CA TYR A 39 0.69 7.55 -8.63
C TYR A 39 0.79 8.18 -10.01
N SER A 40 1.38 7.42 -10.96
CA SER A 40 1.55 7.80 -12.35
C SER A 40 0.42 7.22 -13.24
N GLY A 41 -0.83 7.46 -12.87
CA GLY A 41 -1.99 7.02 -13.64
C GLY A 41 -2.20 7.87 -14.91
N ILE A 42 -2.83 7.30 -15.93
CA ILE A 42 -3.37 8.07 -17.07
C ILE A 42 -4.88 8.13 -16.83
N LEU A 43 -5.49 9.32 -16.89
CA LEU A 43 -6.89 9.67 -16.55
C LEU A 43 -7.13 10.08 -15.08
N ASP A 44 -8.23 10.82 -14.86
CA ASP A 44 -8.75 11.16 -13.53
C ASP A 44 -9.35 9.90 -12.86
N CYS A 45 -8.48 9.15 -12.19
CA CYS A 45 -8.77 7.85 -11.61
C CYS A 45 -8.19 7.75 -10.19
N PRO A 46 -8.85 8.32 -9.17
CA PRO A 46 -8.31 8.29 -7.82
C PRO A 46 -8.18 6.86 -7.32
N ILE A 47 -7.11 6.56 -6.58
CA ILE A 47 -6.92 5.25 -5.96
C ILE A 47 -6.83 5.36 -4.45
N TYR A 48 -7.48 4.45 -3.75
CA TYR A 48 -7.28 4.19 -2.33
C TYR A 48 -6.05 3.33 -2.11
N VAL A 49 -5.25 3.70 -1.13
CA VAL A 49 -4.09 2.93 -0.67
C VAL A 49 -4.27 2.57 0.80
N ARG A 50 -4.04 1.31 1.14
CA ARG A 50 -3.98 0.85 2.54
C ARG A 50 -2.96 -0.27 2.71
N VAL A 51 -2.54 -0.51 3.95
CA VAL A 51 -1.76 -1.69 4.32
C VAL A 51 -2.52 -2.47 5.36
N ASP A 52 -2.83 -3.73 5.06
CA ASP A 52 -3.64 -4.57 5.92
C ASP A 52 -3.01 -4.66 7.31
N ASN A 53 -3.82 -4.41 8.33
CA ASN A 53 -3.45 -4.52 9.73
C ASN A 53 -2.27 -3.59 10.14
N HIS A 54 -2.12 -2.46 9.45
CA HIS A 54 -1.16 -1.39 9.77
C HIS A 54 -1.83 -0.01 9.66
N LYS A 55 -1.54 0.87 10.62
CA LYS A 55 -1.81 2.29 10.49
C LYS A 55 -0.68 2.95 9.69
N LEU A 56 -1.02 3.99 8.94
CA LEU A 56 -0.09 4.80 8.15
C LEU A 56 0.05 6.16 8.81
N ILE A 57 1.28 6.63 8.98
CA ILE A 57 1.54 7.97 9.51
C ILE A 57 1.96 8.84 8.32
N MET A 58 1.02 9.59 7.76
CA MET A 58 1.25 10.50 6.64
C MET A 58 2.10 11.68 7.10
N ILE A 59 3.14 12.04 6.34
CA ILE A 59 4.12 13.08 6.75
C ILE A 59 4.43 14.11 5.66
N SER A 60 4.17 13.79 4.39
CA SER A 60 4.53 14.66 3.26
C SER A 60 3.59 14.41 2.09
N GLY A 61 3.27 15.48 1.36
CA GLY A 61 2.45 15.48 0.17
C GLY A 61 3.03 16.41 -0.88
N ASP A 62 3.23 15.90 -2.08
CA ASP A 62 3.71 16.66 -3.24
C ASP A 62 5.01 17.46 -3.04
N GLY A 63 5.84 17.02 -2.09
CA GLY A 63 7.12 17.65 -1.75
C GLY A 63 7.05 18.66 -0.60
N SER A 64 5.87 18.85 0.00
CA SER A 64 5.67 19.66 1.20
C SER A 64 5.40 18.77 2.40
N ASP A 65 6.20 18.93 3.46
CA ASP A 65 5.99 18.24 4.72
C ASP A 65 4.85 18.89 5.51
N PHE A 66 4.08 18.06 6.21
CA PHE A 66 2.97 18.51 7.06
C PHE A 66 2.98 17.80 8.42
N HIS A 67 2.14 18.27 9.35
CA HIS A 67 2.02 17.67 10.67
C HIS A 67 1.59 16.20 10.57
N PRO A 68 2.29 15.24 11.19
CA PRO A 68 2.00 13.83 11.01
C PRO A 68 0.55 13.45 11.35
N VAL A 69 -0.15 12.81 10.40
CA VAL A 69 -1.53 12.35 10.58
C VAL A 69 -1.59 10.83 10.51
N GLN A 70 -2.23 10.20 11.48
CA GLN A 70 -2.39 8.75 11.52
C GLN A 70 -3.70 8.33 10.84
N VAL A 71 -3.60 7.54 9.78
CA VAL A 71 -4.74 7.08 8.97
C VAL A 71 -4.71 5.56 8.79
N ASP A 72 -5.85 4.98 8.44
CA ASP A 72 -5.91 3.59 7.98
C ASP A 72 -5.68 3.46 6.47
N SER A 73 -6.06 4.49 5.72
CA SER A 73 -5.97 4.56 4.27
C SER A 73 -5.98 6.00 3.80
N PHE A 74 -5.45 6.24 2.60
CA PHE A 74 -5.50 7.56 1.95
C PHE A 74 -5.89 7.42 0.48
N THR A 75 -6.36 8.50 -0.12
CA THR A 75 -6.61 8.59 -1.56
C THR A 75 -5.48 9.35 -2.23
N ILE A 76 -5.06 8.90 -3.40
CA ILE A 76 -4.06 9.57 -4.23
C ILE A 76 -4.59 9.71 -5.67
N TYR A 77 -4.37 10.88 -6.26
CA TYR A 77 -4.75 11.24 -7.62
C TYR A 77 -3.54 11.13 -8.55
N SER A 78 -3.81 11.08 -9.86
CA SER A 78 -2.72 11.00 -10.84
C SER A 78 -1.82 12.22 -10.74
N GLY A 79 -0.51 11.97 -10.69
CA GLY A 79 0.53 13.00 -10.55
C GLY A 79 0.92 13.30 -9.11
N GLU A 80 0.14 12.87 -8.12
CA GLU A 80 0.44 13.11 -6.71
C GLU A 80 1.49 12.14 -6.16
N ARG A 81 2.14 12.60 -5.08
CA ARG A 81 3.13 11.87 -4.30
C ARG A 81 2.84 12.03 -2.82
N TYR A 82 2.81 10.93 -2.09
CA TYR A 82 2.69 10.96 -0.63
C TYR A 82 3.75 10.11 0.04
N ASP A 83 4.26 10.61 1.15
CA ASP A 83 5.14 9.86 2.02
C ASP A 83 4.42 9.51 3.32
N PHE A 84 4.50 8.23 3.69
CA PHE A 84 4.02 7.76 4.98
C PHE A 84 5.08 6.93 5.71
N ILE A 85 5.04 6.98 7.03
CA ILE A 85 5.81 6.10 7.89
C ILE A 85 4.94 4.89 8.27
N LEU A 86 5.48 3.69 8.04
CA LEU A 86 4.92 2.43 8.49
C LEU A 86 5.73 1.91 9.66
N HIS A 87 5.06 1.71 10.80
CA HIS A 87 5.64 1.04 11.96
C HIS A 87 5.41 -0.47 11.85
N THR A 88 6.49 -1.23 11.84
CA THR A 88 6.38 -2.68 11.81
C THR A 88 6.09 -3.24 13.19
N LYS A 89 5.30 -4.30 13.21
CA LYS A 89 4.93 -5.06 14.40
C LYS A 89 6.16 -5.72 15.03
N ARG A 90 6.08 -5.97 16.33
CA ARG A 90 7.11 -6.71 17.07
C ARG A 90 7.04 -8.20 16.76
N HIS A 91 8.12 -8.95 17.06
CA HIS A 91 8.25 -10.39 16.80
C HIS A 91 7.07 -11.24 17.31
N ASN A 92 6.55 -10.89 18.48
CA ASN A 92 5.41 -11.56 19.09
C ASN A 92 4.03 -11.20 18.47
N GLN A 93 3.97 -10.31 17.49
CA GLN A 93 2.73 -9.79 16.90
C GLN A 93 2.56 -10.11 15.39
N HIS A 94 3.45 -10.92 14.79
CA HIS A 94 3.39 -11.28 13.36
C HIS A 94 3.74 -12.77 13.08
N HIS A 95 2.88 -13.70 13.50
CA HIS A 95 3.21 -15.13 13.52
C HIS A 95 3.49 -15.78 12.13
N ASN A 96 3.03 -15.18 11.02
CA ASN A 96 3.29 -15.66 9.64
C ASN A 96 3.80 -14.53 8.70
N GLY A 97 4.24 -13.40 9.27
CA GLY A 97 4.09 -12.01 8.79
C GLY A 97 4.24 -11.66 7.30
N SER A 98 3.17 -11.86 6.52
CA SER A 98 2.93 -11.19 5.24
C SER A 98 1.59 -10.47 5.27
N TYR A 99 1.54 -9.26 4.72
CA TYR A 99 0.34 -8.41 4.70
C TYR A 99 0.10 -7.84 3.30
N TRP A 100 -1.15 -7.68 2.90
CA TRP A 100 -1.46 -7.00 1.64
C TRP A 100 -1.26 -5.49 1.77
N ILE A 101 -0.57 -4.90 0.80
CA ILE A 101 -0.69 -3.49 0.45
C ILE A 101 -1.73 -3.45 -0.67
N ARG A 102 -2.84 -2.75 -0.46
CA ARG A 102 -3.97 -2.78 -1.40
C ARG A 102 -4.17 -1.44 -2.07
N PHE A 103 -4.50 -1.51 -3.35
CA PHE A 103 -4.82 -0.39 -4.22
C PHE A 103 -6.21 -0.61 -4.84
N LYS A 104 -7.11 0.36 -4.70
CA LYS A 104 -8.48 0.26 -5.22
C LYS A 104 -8.92 1.54 -5.92
N GLY A 105 -9.52 1.41 -7.10
CA GLY A 105 -10.14 2.55 -7.78
C GLY A 105 -11.27 3.17 -6.94
N HIS A 106 -11.23 4.49 -6.80
CA HIS A 106 -12.18 5.31 -6.06
C HIS A 106 -12.85 6.37 -6.97
N ASN A 107 -13.94 6.96 -6.50
CA ASN A 107 -14.71 8.01 -7.18
C ASN A 107 -15.00 7.65 -8.64
N SER A 108 -14.49 8.45 -9.58
CA SER A 108 -14.62 8.27 -11.03
C SER A 108 -14.13 6.90 -11.53
N CYS A 109 -13.31 6.19 -10.75
CA CYS A 109 -12.79 4.87 -11.08
C CYS A 109 -13.48 3.71 -10.37
N MET A 110 -14.45 3.97 -9.49
CA MET A 110 -15.25 2.92 -8.86
C MET A 110 -15.99 2.02 -9.86
N PRO A 111 -16.67 2.54 -10.92
CA PRO A 111 -17.42 1.70 -11.86
C PRO A 111 -16.56 0.70 -12.65
N ARG A 112 -15.24 0.91 -12.70
CA ARG A 112 -14.30 0.04 -13.41
C ARG A 112 -13.80 -1.13 -12.56
N SER A 113 -14.16 -1.17 -11.27
CA SER A 113 -13.76 -2.20 -10.32
C SER A 113 -12.25 -2.47 -10.30
N ILE A 114 -11.44 -1.42 -10.46
CA ILE A 114 -9.98 -1.52 -10.55
C ILE A 114 -9.42 -1.92 -9.19
N ILE A 115 -8.60 -2.98 -9.18
CA ILE A 115 -7.85 -3.43 -8.02
C ILE A 115 -6.41 -3.77 -8.38
N GLN A 116 -5.53 -3.58 -7.41
CA GLN A 116 -4.17 -4.09 -7.45
C GLN A 116 -3.67 -4.35 -6.01
N ALA A 117 -2.66 -5.19 -5.86
CA ALA A 117 -2.00 -5.38 -4.58
C ALA A 117 -0.47 -5.51 -4.69
N ALA A 118 0.18 -5.40 -3.54
CA ALA A 118 1.56 -5.77 -3.29
C ALA A 118 1.64 -6.45 -1.92
N ILE A 119 2.79 -7.06 -1.59
CA ILE A 119 2.99 -7.81 -0.35
C ILE A 119 4.00 -7.08 0.53
N LEU A 120 3.64 -6.81 1.77
CA LEU A 120 4.56 -6.38 2.83
C LEU A 120 5.01 -7.62 3.62
N ARG A 121 6.29 -7.98 3.56
CA ARG A 121 6.82 -9.25 4.07
C ARG A 121 7.81 -9.02 5.22
N TYR A 122 7.56 -9.60 6.39
CA TYR A 122 8.39 -9.47 7.60
C TYR A 122 9.59 -10.42 7.62
N ASN A 123 9.47 -11.57 6.95
CA ASN A 123 10.53 -12.58 6.89
C ASN A 123 10.80 -12.96 5.43
N ALA A 124 12.05 -12.88 4.99
CA ALA A 124 12.45 -13.28 3.64
C ALA A 124 12.28 -14.78 3.37
N SER A 125 12.15 -15.61 4.42
CA SER A 125 12.08 -17.07 4.31
C SER A 125 10.66 -17.63 4.18
N GLY A 126 9.62 -16.83 4.45
CA GLY A 126 8.23 -17.27 4.33
C GLY A 126 7.70 -16.97 2.94
N HIS A 127 7.31 -17.99 2.18
CA HIS A 127 6.76 -17.84 0.82
C HIS A 127 5.24 -17.70 0.77
N ASP A 128 4.57 -17.81 1.92
CA ASP A 128 3.11 -17.76 1.96
C ASP A 128 2.61 -16.37 1.53
N GLU A 129 1.58 -16.36 0.69
CA GLU A 129 0.82 -15.15 0.39
C GLU A 129 0.07 -14.69 1.65
N PRO A 130 -0.18 -13.37 1.81
CA PRO A 130 -1.01 -12.90 2.90
C PRO A 130 -2.41 -13.53 2.85
N SER A 131 -3.01 -13.75 4.01
CA SER A 131 -4.33 -14.37 4.10
C SER A 131 -5.42 -13.50 3.45
N GLY A 132 -6.39 -14.20 2.84
CA GLY A 132 -7.51 -13.59 2.13
C GLY A 132 -7.17 -13.18 0.70
N HIS A 133 -8.10 -13.39 -0.23
CA HIS A 133 -7.93 -12.98 -1.62
C HIS A 133 -7.94 -11.45 -1.76
N VAL A 134 -7.41 -10.92 -2.85
CA VAL A 134 -7.57 -9.50 -3.21
C VAL A 134 -8.76 -9.37 -4.13
N THR A 135 -9.83 -8.72 -3.67
CA THR A 135 -11.02 -8.40 -4.46
C THR A 135 -11.35 -6.91 -4.34
N TYR A 136 -12.17 -6.40 -5.24
CA TYR A 136 -12.65 -5.02 -5.18
C TYR A 136 -13.42 -4.76 -3.88
N ASP A 137 -14.26 -5.71 -3.49
CA ASP A 137 -15.15 -5.57 -2.34
C ASP A 137 -14.41 -5.69 -1.02
N ASN A 138 -13.39 -6.55 -0.91
CA ASN A 138 -12.65 -6.69 0.35
C ASN A 138 -11.50 -5.68 0.50
N THR A 139 -11.23 -4.90 -0.54
CA THR A 139 -10.39 -3.71 -0.48
C THR A 139 -11.23 -2.51 -0.04
N VAL A 140 -12.03 -2.66 1.03
CA VAL A 140 -12.86 -1.57 1.56
C VAL A 140 -11.93 -0.48 2.13
N PRO A 141 -12.21 0.81 1.89
CA PRO A 141 -11.64 1.88 2.70
C PRO A 141 -11.93 1.58 4.17
N ALA A 142 -10.93 1.56 5.02
CA ALA A 142 -11.17 1.33 6.44
C ALA A 142 -12.00 2.49 7.01
N PRO A 143 -12.94 2.24 7.93
CA PRO A 143 -13.65 3.31 8.63
C PRO A 143 -12.63 4.11 9.45
N GLY A 144 -12.26 5.30 8.97
CA GLY A 144 -11.20 6.13 9.50
C GLY A 144 -11.02 7.41 8.68
N GLU A 145 -10.08 8.26 9.10
CA GLU A 145 -9.76 9.53 8.46
C GLU A 145 -9.19 9.29 7.05
N VAL A 146 -9.99 9.57 6.01
CA VAL A 146 -9.52 9.66 4.63
C VAL A 146 -8.96 11.05 4.44
N VAL A 147 -7.63 11.15 4.50
CA VAL A 147 -6.96 12.41 4.22
C VAL A 147 -6.83 12.56 2.70
N ARG A 148 -7.43 13.62 2.15
CA ARG A 148 -6.88 14.26 0.96
C ARG A 148 -5.71 15.07 1.51
N ALA A 149 -4.49 14.56 1.40
CA ALA A 149 -3.37 15.27 2.01
C ALA A 149 -3.17 16.53 1.17
N VAL A 150 -3.36 17.64 1.88
CA VAL A 150 -3.68 18.99 1.40
C VAL A 150 -2.86 19.42 0.19
#